data_AF-A0A454TU48-F1
#
_entry.id   AF-A0A454TU48-F1
#
_cell.length_a   1.000
_cell.length_b   1.000
_cell.length_c   1.000
_cell.angle_alpha   90.00
_cell.angle_beta   90.00
_cell.angle_gamma   90.00
#
_symmetry.space_group_name_H-M   'P 1'
#
loop_
_entity.id
_entity.type
_entity.pdbx_description
1 polymer ?
#
loop_
_entity_poly.entity_id
_entity_poly.type
_entity_poly.pdbx_seq_one_letter_code
_entity_poly.pdbx_strand_id
1 'polypeptide(L)'
;MTVEANWRTELYKDFDVYVLAIPRAARASGKAAKPAAQWDFVVRVCESGADPTAVETLVAHSHDERPLPTREAAEDAGFSRGYGLVDVLLSRGGGQSSFDL
;
A
#
# COMPACT_ATOMS: atom_id res chain seq x y z
N MET A 1 -6.88 -10.18 -19.77
CA MET A 1 -5.94 -10.76 -18.78
C MET A 1 -6.33 -10.17 -17.43
N THR A 2 -6.91 -10.99 -16.55
CA THR A 2 -7.11 -10.62 -15.15
C THR A 2 -5.73 -10.45 -14.54
N VAL A 3 -5.34 -9.22 -14.20
CA VAL A 3 -4.19 -9.00 -13.32
C VAL A 3 -4.57 -9.68 -12.02
N GLU A 4 -4.02 -10.85 -11.75
CA GLU A 4 -4.11 -11.45 -10.43
C GLU A 4 -3.48 -10.44 -9.47
N ALA A 5 -4.33 -9.81 -8.66
CA ALA A 5 -3.89 -8.82 -7.71
C ALA A 5 -3.15 -9.56 -6.59
N ASN A 6 -1.85 -9.78 -6.78
CA ASN A 6 -1.00 -10.44 -5.81
C ASN A 6 -0.63 -9.45 -4.70
N TRP A 7 -1.61 -9.19 -3.83
CA TRP A 7 -1.38 -8.44 -2.60
C TRP A 7 -0.33 -9.16 -1.76
N ARG A 8 0.71 -8.42 -1.38
CA ARG A 8 1.68 -8.87 -0.38
C ARG A 8 1.26 -8.30 0.97
N THR A 9 1.32 -9.11 2.01
CA THR A 9 0.96 -8.69 3.37
C THR A 9 2.16 -8.86 4.27
N GLU A 10 2.42 -7.87 5.12
CA GLU A 10 3.44 -7.92 6.16
C GLU A 10 2.88 -7.32 7.46
N LEU A 11 3.10 -8.01 8.58
CA LEU A 11 2.71 -7.55 9.90
C LEU A 11 3.75 -6.56 10.42
N TYR A 12 3.30 -5.38 10.84
CA TYR A 12 4.15 -4.33 11.39
C TYR A 12 3.47 -3.66 12.59
N LYS A 13 4.06 -3.82 13.78
CA LYS A 13 3.60 -3.20 15.05
C LYS A 13 2.10 -3.40 15.31
N ASP A 14 1.61 -4.63 15.16
CA ASP A 14 0.20 -5.01 15.33
C ASP A 14 -0.76 -4.49 14.25
N PHE A 15 -0.23 -4.02 13.11
CA PHE A 15 -0.99 -3.67 11.91
C PHE A 15 -0.60 -4.55 10.73
N ASP A 16 -1.58 -5.01 9.97
CA ASP A 16 -1.36 -5.68 8.69
C ASP A 16 -1.21 -4.64 7.58
N VAL A 17 -0.04 -4.66 6.92
CA VAL A 17 0.28 -3.79 5.78
C VAL A 17 0.16 -4.59 4.50
N TYR A 18 -0.82 -4.24 3.68
CA TYR A 18 -1.09 -4.86 2.39
C TYR A 18 -0.57 -3.96 1.27
N VAL A 19 0.27 -4.50 0.39
CA VAL A 19 0.85 -3.79 -0.74
C VAL A 19 0.53 -4.51 -2.04
N LEU A 20 0.02 -3.76 -3.01
CA LEU A 20 -0.21 -4.24 -4.37
C LEU A 20 0.59 -3.40 -5.36
N ALA A 21 1.54 -4.03 -6.05
CA ALA A 21 2.21 -3.41 -7.19
C ALA A 21 1.33 -3.52 -8.45
N ILE A 22 1.12 -2.39 -9.12
CA ILE A 22 0.27 -2.27 -10.31
C ILE A 22 1.12 -1.75 -11.48
N PRO A 23 1.21 -2.50 -12.60
CA PRO A 23 1.90 -1.99 -13.78
C PRO A 23 1.10 -0.87 -14.44
N ARG A 24 1.70 0.32 -14.63
CA ARG A 24 1.05 1.46 -15.32
C ARG A 24 0.63 1.14 -16.74
N ALA A 25 1.37 0.25 -17.41
CA ALA A 25 1.02 -0.24 -18.74
C ALA A 25 -0.35 -0.94 -18.80
N ALA A 26 -0.80 -1.58 -17.70
CA ALA A 26 -2.14 -2.17 -17.62
C ALA A 26 -3.24 -1.11 -17.46
N ARG A 27 -2.90 0.11 -17.04
CA ARG A 27 -3.83 1.23 -16.87
C ARG A 27 -3.99 2.07 -18.14
N ALA A 28 -2.94 2.17 -18.96
CA ALA A 28 -2.96 2.92 -20.22
C ALA A 28 -3.64 2.10 -21.34
N SER A 29 -4.98 2.14 -21.38
CA SER A 29 -5.75 1.71 -22.56
C SER A 29 -5.56 2.73 -23.70
N GLY A 30 -4.38 2.77 -24.30
CA GLY A 30 -4.07 3.72 -25.35
C GLY A 30 -2.65 3.55 -25.87
N LYS A 31 -2.53 3.31 -27.17
CA LYS A 31 -1.27 3.16 -27.91
C LYS A 31 -0.21 4.17 -27.46
N ALA A 32 1.02 3.66 -27.32
CA ALA A 32 2.29 4.38 -27.13
C ALA A 32 2.68 4.71 -25.68
N ALA A 33 3.10 3.71 -24.93
CA ALA A 33 4.11 3.90 -23.88
C ALA A 33 5.30 2.98 -24.17
N LYS A 34 6.50 3.56 -24.28
CA LYS A 34 7.77 2.84 -24.41
C LYS A 34 7.95 1.85 -23.23
N PRO A 35 8.70 0.76 -23.40
CA PRO A 35 8.81 -0.34 -22.44
C PRO A 35 9.76 -0.02 -21.27
N ALA A 36 9.62 1.13 -20.62
CA ALA A 36 10.05 1.22 -19.24
C ALA A 36 8.88 0.67 -18.43
N ALA A 37 9.04 -0.51 -17.82
CA ALA A 37 8.01 -1.10 -16.98
C ALA A 37 7.78 -0.16 -15.79
N GLN A 38 6.85 0.78 -15.92
CA GLN A 38 6.51 1.72 -14.87
C GLN A 38 5.48 1.08 -13.96
N TRP A 39 5.71 1.18 -12.67
CA TRP A 39 4.87 0.58 -11.64
C TRP A 39 4.38 1.67 -10.70
N ASP A 40 3.13 1.48 -10.27
CA ASP A 40 2.55 2.12 -9.10
C ASP A 40 2.41 1.08 -8.00
N PHE A 41 2.11 1.54 -6.79
CA PHE A 41 1.63 0.68 -5.73
C PHE A 41 0.34 1.23 -5.10
N VAL A 42 -0.38 0.33 -4.45
CA VAL A 42 -1.47 0.64 -3.53
C VAL A 42 -1.12 0.01 -2.19
N VAL A 43 -1.21 0.79 -1.13
CA VAL A 43 -1.02 0.33 0.24
C VAL A 43 -2.33 0.39 0.97
N ARG A 44 -2.64 -0.64 1.75
CA ARG A 44 -3.72 -0.65 2.73
C ARG A 44 -3.15 -1.03 4.08
N VAL A 45 -3.53 -0.31 5.13
CA VAL A 45 -3.10 -0.57 6.51
C VAL A 45 -4.35 -0.74 7.37
N CYS A 46 -4.44 -1.89 8.05
CA CYS A 46 -5.51 -2.19 9.01
C CYS A 46 -4.91 -2.80 10.27
N GLU A 47 -5.63 -2.75 11.39
CA GLU A 47 -5.22 -3.45 12.62
C GLU A 47 -5.13 -4.96 12.37
N SER A 48 -4.17 -5.62 13.02
CA SER A 48 -3.93 -7.04 12.85
C SER A 48 -5.16 -7.84 13.26
N GLY A 49 -5.70 -8.61 12.32
CA GLY A 49 -6.93 -9.39 12.53
C GLY A 49 -8.24 -8.61 12.33
N ALA A 50 -8.17 -7.32 11.99
CA ALA A 50 -9.33 -6.56 11.53
C ALA A 50 -9.54 -6.73 10.01
N ASP A 51 -10.77 -6.51 9.54
CA ASP A 51 -11.11 -6.68 8.13
C ASP A 51 -10.36 -5.65 7.25
N PRO A 52 -9.54 -6.07 6.26
CA PRO A 52 -8.78 -5.16 5.39
C PRO A 52 -9.66 -4.42 4.36
N THR A 53 -10.97 -4.62 4.44
CA THR A 53 -12.00 -3.91 3.67
C THR A 53 -12.79 -2.93 4.51
N ALA A 54 -12.50 -2.83 5.82
CA ALA A 54 -13.14 -1.88 6.72
C ALA A 54 -12.86 -0.44 6.28
N VAL A 55 -13.84 0.44 6.50
CA VAL A 55 -13.76 1.87 6.16
C VAL A 55 -12.59 2.57 6.89
N GLU A 56 -12.17 2.01 8.02
CA GLU A 56 -11.12 2.50 8.91
C GLU A 56 -9.71 2.23 8.36
N THR A 57 -9.61 1.40 7.31
CA THR A 57 -8.36 1.05 6.64
C THR A 57 -7.76 2.29 5.97
N LEU A 58 -6.52 2.63 6.33
CA LEU A 58 -5.80 3.69 5.61
C LEU A 58 -5.36 3.18 4.25
N VAL A 59 -5.60 3.98 3.21
CA VAL A 59 -5.21 3.66 1.84
C VAL A 59 -4.31 4.73 1.27
N ALA A 60 -3.17 4.33 0.70
CA ALA A 60 -2.27 5.22 -0.03
C ALA A 60 -1.99 4.69 -1.44
N HIS A 61 -1.86 5.61 -2.39
CA HIS A 61 -1.61 5.29 -3.80
C HIS A 61 -0.35 6.03 -4.28
N SER A 62 0.51 5.33 -5.02
CA SER A 62 1.71 5.91 -5.62
C SER A 62 1.43 6.83 -6.83
N HIS A 63 0.16 7.02 -7.23
CA HIS A 63 -0.17 7.75 -8.45
C HIS A 63 0.33 9.21 -8.42
N ASP A 64 0.39 9.80 -7.23
CA ASP A 64 0.91 11.15 -6.96
C ASP A 64 2.45 11.22 -6.92
N GLU A 65 3.14 10.08 -6.97
CA GLU A 65 4.59 9.96 -6.84
C GLU A 65 5.26 9.61 -8.19
N ARG A 66 6.60 9.72 -8.22
CA ARG A 66 7.38 9.36 -9.42
C ARG A 66 7.19 7.87 -9.73
N PRO A 67 6.92 7.50 -10.99
CA PRO A 67 6.74 6.10 -11.38
C PRO A 67 7.99 5.27 -11.06
N LEU A 68 7.76 4.07 -10.51
CA LEU A 68 8.83 3.15 -10.12
C LEU A 68 9.24 2.24 -11.29
N PRO A 69 10.52 1.87 -11.40
CA PRO A 69 11.05 1.17 -12.58
C PRO A 69 10.84 -0.34 -12.58
N THR A 70 10.52 -0.95 -11.43
CA THR A 70 10.32 -2.39 -11.28
C THR A 70 9.19 -2.71 -10.32
N ARG A 71 8.66 -3.94 -10.41
CA ARG A 71 7.64 -4.44 -9.47
C ARG A 71 8.18 -4.46 -8.05
N GLU A 72 9.38 -4.99 -7.83
CA GLU A 72 9.98 -5.05 -6.50
C GLU A 72 10.17 -3.66 -5.89
N ALA A 73 10.55 -2.66 -6.68
CA ALA A 73 10.66 -1.28 -6.21
C ALA A 73 9.30 -0.72 -5.78
N ALA A 74 8.22 -1.08 -6.47
CA ALA A 74 6.86 -0.71 -6.09
C ALA A 74 6.38 -1.41 -4.81
N GLU A 75 6.74 -2.69 -4.64
CA GLU A 75 6.45 -3.42 -3.40
C GLU A 75 7.22 -2.83 -2.21
N ASP A 76 8.53 -2.60 -2.35
CA ASP A 76 9.39 -2.02 -1.32
C ASP A 76 8.96 -0.59 -0.93
N ALA A 77 8.73 0.28 -1.92
CA ALA A 77 8.23 1.62 -1.67
C ALA A 77 6.84 1.61 -1.02
N GLY A 78 5.97 0.67 -1.42
CA GLY A 78 4.67 0.46 -0.81
C GLY A 78 4.76 0.05 0.66
N PHE A 79 5.66 -0.88 1.00
CA PHE A 79 5.87 -1.28 2.40
C PHE A 79 6.45 -0.14 3.23
N SER A 80 7.48 0.55 2.71
CA SER A 80 8.06 1.72 3.37
C SER A 80 7.00 2.80 3.66
N ARG A 81 6.11 3.06 2.69
CA ARG A 81 4.99 3.99 2.87
C ARG A 81 3.98 3.49 3.88
N GLY A 82 3.65 2.20 3.87
CA GLY A 82 2.77 1.55 4.85
C GLY A 82 3.29 1.65 6.28
N TYR A 83 4.57 1.39 6.49
CA TYR A 83 5.21 1.55 7.81
C TYR A 83 5.18 3.00 8.28
N GLY A 84 5.40 3.96 7.37
CA GLY A 84 5.23 5.38 7.68
C GLY A 84 3.80 5.74 8.10
N LEU A 85 2.78 5.15 7.46
CA LEU A 85 1.37 5.35 7.86
C LEU A 85 1.10 4.77 9.25
N VAL A 86 1.58 3.56 9.54
CA VAL A 86 1.47 2.94 10.88
C VAL A 86 2.19 3.79 11.92
N ASP A 87 3.39 4.28 11.63
CA ASP A 87 4.15 5.10 12.58
C ASP A 87 3.45 6.43 12.88
N VAL A 88 2.85 7.06 11.86
CA VAL A 88 2.00 8.25 12.04
C VAL A 88 0.73 7.92 12.81
N LEU A 89 0.10 6.77 12.56
CA LEU A 89 -1.07 6.30 13.30
C LEU A 89 -0.73 6.09 14.78
N LEU A 90 0.37 5.42 15.08
CA LEU A 90 0.84 5.20 16.45
C LEU A 90 1.28 6.50 17.12
N SER A 91 1.89 7.42 16.37
CA SER A 91 2.26 8.74 16.88
C SER A 91 1.04 9.63 17.17
N ARG A 92 -0.02 9.53 16.36
CA ARG A 92 -1.30 10.25 16.58
C ARG A 92 -2.19 9.55 17.60
N GLY A 93 -2.13 8.22 17.64
CA GLY A 93 -2.88 7.31 18.50
C GLY A 93 -2.25 7.13 19.88
N GLY A 94 -0.98 7.48 20.07
CA GLY A 94 -0.30 7.54 21.37
C GLY A 94 -0.89 8.56 22.34
N GLY A 95 -1.88 9.34 21.91
CA GLY A 95 -2.73 10.19 22.76
C GLY A 95 -4.14 9.63 23.03
N GLN A 96 -4.55 8.53 22.39
CA GLN A 96 -5.81 7.84 22.71
C GLN A 96 -5.56 6.80 23.80
N SER A 97 -5.45 7.37 24.99
CA SER A 97 -5.66 6.81 26.32
C SER A 97 -6.59 5.59 26.37
N SER A 98 -6.16 4.60 27.17
CA SER A 98 -6.99 3.61 27.87
C SER A 98 -8.08 2.90 27.07
N PHE A 99 -7.79 1.66 26.67
CA PHE A 99 -8.76 0.62 27.00
C PHE A 99 -8.52 0.27 28.48
N ASP A 100 -9.28 0.97 29.32
CA ASP A 100 -9.48 0.64 30.73
C ASP A 100 -10.45 -0.55 30.81
N LEU A 101 -10.04 -1.52 31.63
CA LEU A 101 -10.75 -2.69 32.18
C LEU A 101 -11.02 -3.92 31.30
#